data_AF-A0A1U7MTS1-F1
#
_entry.id   AF-A0A1U7MTS1-F1
#
_cell.length_a   1.000
_cell.length_b   1.000
_cell.length_c   1.000
_cell.angle_alpha   90.00
_cell.angle_beta   90.00
_cell.angle_gamma   90.00
#
_symmetry.space_group_name_H-M   'P 1'
#
loop_
_entity.id
_entity.type
_entity.pdbx_description
1 polymer ?
#
loop_
_entity_poly.entity_id
_entity_poly.type
_entity_poly.pdbx_seq_one_letter_code
_entity_poly.pdbx_strand_id
1 'polypeptide(L)'
;AGLVLPSSAIPYFGLIPLALGIWAAWQAWRGDGDDDDEKVEGKKVGILTVAAVTFANGGDNIGVYVPVFLNVSTATVVIFCVVFLLLVGVLVLLARYVATRRPIAEVLERWEHVLFPIVLIGLGIAILVSGGAFGL
;
A
#
# COMPACT_ATOMS: atom_id res chain seq x y z
N ALA A 1 -7.49 18.17 -13.96
CA ALA A 1 -6.69 16.94 -14.04
C ALA A 1 -7.49 15.82 -14.71
N GLY A 2 -7.84 15.99 -16.00
CA GLY A 2 -8.79 15.12 -16.71
C GLY A 2 -8.25 14.45 -17.96
N LEU A 3 -6.93 14.25 -18.06
CA LEU A 3 -6.31 13.81 -19.32
C LEU A 3 -5.77 12.37 -19.33
N VAL A 4 -5.97 11.56 -18.28
CA VAL A 4 -5.28 10.25 -18.24
C VAL A 4 -6.23 9.07 -18.18
N LEU A 5 -7.37 9.13 -17.48
CA LEU A 5 -8.33 8.02 -17.45
C LEU A 5 -9.78 8.53 -17.34
N PRO A 6 -10.74 7.95 -18.10
CA PRO A 6 -12.15 8.26 -17.94
C PRO A 6 -12.62 7.84 -16.54
N SER A 7 -13.49 8.65 -15.92
CA SER A 7 -14.00 8.40 -14.55
C SER A 7 -14.68 7.04 -14.38
N SER A 8 -15.25 6.50 -15.45
CA SER A 8 -15.82 5.15 -15.50
C SER A 8 -14.79 4.02 -15.43
N ALA A 9 -13.52 4.27 -15.71
CA ALA A 9 -12.45 3.25 -15.63
C ALA A 9 -11.82 3.16 -14.23
N ILE A 10 -11.92 4.21 -13.42
CA ILE A 10 -11.33 4.29 -12.07
C ILE A 10 -11.80 3.15 -11.14
N PRO A 11 -13.09 2.78 -11.10
CA PRO A 11 -13.58 1.71 -10.22
C PRO A 11 -12.99 0.34 -10.57
N TYR A 12 -12.71 0.09 -11.86
CA TYR A 12 -12.18 -1.19 -12.34
C TYR A 12 -10.73 -1.45 -11.88
N PHE A 13 -10.02 -0.44 -11.37
CA PHE A 13 -8.72 -0.67 -10.72
C PHE A 13 -8.84 -1.58 -9.49
N GLY A 14 -10.02 -1.69 -8.88
CA GLY A 14 -10.29 -2.64 -7.81
C GLY A 14 -10.17 -4.11 -8.24
N LEU A 15 -10.23 -4.42 -9.54
CA LEU A 15 -9.97 -5.77 -10.06
C LEU A 15 -8.53 -6.23 -9.82
N ILE A 16 -7.56 -5.30 -9.80
CA ILE A 16 -6.14 -5.63 -9.59
C ILE A 16 -5.90 -6.18 -8.17
N PRO A 17 -6.19 -5.44 -7.08
CA PRO A 17 -6.03 -5.98 -5.73
C PRO A 17 -6.98 -7.17 -5.51
N LEU A 18 -8.19 -7.19 -6.09
CA LEU A 18 -9.07 -8.34 -5.98
C LEU A 18 -8.46 -9.62 -6.57
N ALA A 19 -7.92 -9.55 -7.80
CA ALA A 19 -7.29 -10.68 -8.46
C ALA A 19 -6.03 -11.14 -7.71
N LEU A 20 -5.17 -10.20 -7.28
CA LEU A 20 -3.97 -10.51 -6.48
C LEU A 20 -4.34 -11.16 -5.15
N GLY A 21 -5.39 -10.68 -4.47
CA GLY A 21 -5.86 -11.24 -3.21
C GLY A 21 -6.44 -12.64 -3.37
N ILE A 22 -7.24 -12.89 -4.43
CA ILE A 22 -7.75 -14.24 -4.74
C ILE A 22 -6.59 -15.19 -5.08
N TRP A 23 -5.63 -14.73 -5.88
CA TRP A 23 -4.46 -15.52 -6.24
C TRP A 23 -3.62 -15.88 -5.01
N ALA A 24 -3.33 -14.92 -4.14
CA ALA A 24 -2.60 -15.15 -2.90
C ALA A 24 -3.35 -16.09 -1.93
N ALA A 25 -4.67 -15.95 -1.82
CA ALA A 25 -5.50 -16.87 -1.02
C ALA A 25 -5.49 -18.30 -1.60
N TRP A 26 -5.50 -18.44 -2.92
CA TRP A 26 -5.44 -19.73 -3.59
C TRP A 26 -4.09 -20.42 -3.39
N GLN A 27 -2.98 -19.68 -3.50
CA GLN A 27 -1.64 -20.19 -3.22
C GLN A 27 -1.53 -20.67 -1.76
N ALA A 28 -2.03 -19.87 -0.81
CA ALA A 28 -2.03 -20.24 0.61
C ALA A 28 -2.85 -21.51 0.91
N TRP A 29 -3.94 -21.76 0.16
CA TRP A 29 -4.78 -22.95 0.35
C TRP A 29 -4.24 -24.19 -0.35
N ARG A 30 -3.50 -24.04 -1.46
CA ARG A 30 -3.01 -25.18 -2.24
C ARG A 30 -1.89 -25.96 -1.57
N GLY A 31 -1.33 -25.45 -0.47
CA GLY A 31 -0.34 -26.14 0.36
C GLY A 31 0.92 -26.57 -0.39
N ASP A 32 1.13 -26.02 -1.59
CA ASP A 32 2.30 -26.29 -2.39
C ASP A 32 3.42 -25.46 -1.79
N GLY A 33 4.31 -26.15 -1.07
CA GLY A 33 5.57 -25.61 -0.56
C GLY A 33 6.53 -25.33 -1.70
N ASP A 34 6.08 -24.59 -2.72
CA ASP A 34 6.97 -23.90 -3.62
C ASP A 34 7.40 -22.64 -2.88
N ASP A 35 8.52 -22.81 -2.17
CA ASP A 35 9.33 -21.75 -1.62
C ASP A 35 9.70 -20.77 -2.74
N ASP A 36 8.81 -19.83 -3.04
CA ASP A 36 9.16 -18.54 -3.66
C ASP A 36 9.99 -17.65 -2.69
N ASP A 37 10.55 -18.26 -1.63
CA ASP A 37 11.69 -17.74 -0.87
C ASP A 37 12.99 -17.77 -1.67
N GLU A 38 13.02 -18.30 -2.90
CA GLU A 38 14.15 -18.09 -3.80
C GLU A 38 14.14 -16.70 -4.46
N LYS A 39 14.91 -15.80 -3.82
CA LYS A 39 15.81 -14.75 -4.40
C LYS A 39 15.53 -13.30 -4.00
N VAL A 40 15.39 -13.02 -2.70
CA VAL A 40 15.84 -11.72 -2.15
C VAL A 40 16.87 -11.87 -1.03
N GLU A 41 17.15 -13.08 -0.55
CA GLU A 41 18.29 -13.33 0.35
C GLU A 41 19.61 -12.98 -0.35
N GLY A 42 20.14 -11.80 -0.04
CA GLY A 42 21.49 -11.35 -0.44
C GLY A 42 21.54 -10.08 -1.29
N LYS A 43 20.43 -9.63 -1.89
CA LYS A 43 20.40 -8.30 -2.54
C LYS A 43 20.15 -7.25 -1.47
N LYS A 44 21.22 -6.61 -0.99
CA LYS A 44 21.11 -5.37 -0.20
C LYS A 44 20.12 -4.46 -0.92
N VAL A 45 18.94 -4.23 -0.32
CA VAL A 45 17.93 -3.34 -0.89
C VAL A 45 18.62 -1.99 -1.09
N GLY A 46 18.85 -1.64 -2.35
CA GLY A 46 19.61 -0.45 -2.69
C GLY A 46 18.82 0.81 -2.37
N ILE A 47 19.52 1.90 -2.08
CA ILE A 47 18.90 3.22 -1.85
C ILE A 47 17.96 3.59 -3.01
N LEU A 48 18.33 3.27 -4.25
CA LEU A 48 17.51 3.49 -5.43
C LEU A 48 16.22 2.65 -5.44
N THR A 49 16.27 1.41 -4.97
CA THR A 49 15.08 0.55 -4.86
C THR A 49 14.11 1.13 -3.84
N VAL A 50 14.61 1.53 -2.67
CA VAL A 50 13.76 2.18 -1.64
C VAL A 50 13.17 3.47 -2.20
N ALA A 51 13.98 4.34 -2.81
CA ALA A 51 13.51 5.60 -3.38
C ALA A 51 12.45 5.40 -4.48
N ALA A 52 12.64 4.42 -5.36
CA ALA A 52 11.69 4.09 -6.42
C ALA A 52 10.36 3.57 -5.85
N VAL A 53 10.42 2.68 -4.85
CA VAL A 53 9.21 2.16 -4.17
C VAL A 53 8.50 3.29 -3.43
N THR A 54 9.23 4.17 -2.73
CA THR A 54 8.64 5.34 -2.05
C THR A 54 7.97 6.29 -3.04
N PHE A 55 8.62 6.56 -4.19
CA PHE A 55 8.03 7.41 -5.23
C PHE A 55 6.76 6.80 -5.83
N ALA A 56 6.79 5.49 -6.14
CA ALA A 56 5.64 4.77 -6.66
C ALA A 56 4.46 4.77 -5.67
N ASN A 57 4.74 4.53 -4.38
CA ASN A 57 3.72 4.59 -3.32
C ASN A 57 3.22 6.01 -3.04
N GLY A 58 4.01 7.05 -3.32
CA GLY A 58 3.60 8.44 -3.06
C GLY A 58 2.61 9.03 -4.08
N GLY A 59 2.31 8.30 -5.17
CA GLY A 59 1.44 8.79 -6.23
C GLY A 59 -0.01 9.05 -5.79
N ASP A 60 -0.56 8.22 -4.89
CA ASP A 60 -1.90 8.38 -4.33
C ASP A 60 -2.02 9.69 -3.51
N ASN A 61 -0.97 10.00 -2.73
CA ASN A 61 -0.86 11.19 -1.91
C ASN A 61 -0.82 12.45 -2.78
N ILE A 62 -0.07 12.44 -3.89
CA ILE A 62 -0.02 13.57 -4.83
C ILE A 62 -1.41 13.84 -5.41
N GLY A 63 -2.12 12.79 -5.85
CA GLY A 63 -3.44 12.91 -6.47
C GLY A 63 -4.49 13.58 -5.57
N VAL A 64 -4.43 13.31 -4.26
CA VAL A 64 -5.38 13.89 -3.29
C VAL A 64 -4.87 15.22 -2.72
N TYR A 65 -3.57 15.39 -2.48
CA TYR A 65 -3.06 16.56 -1.75
C TYR A 65 -2.76 17.76 -2.63
N VAL A 66 -2.34 17.58 -3.89
CA VAL A 66 -2.08 18.71 -4.81
C VAL A 66 -3.28 19.68 -4.89
N PRO A 67 -4.53 19.25 -5.14
CA PRO A 67 -5.65 20.18 -5.15
C PRO A 67 -5.92 20.85 -3.80
N VAL A 68 -5.62 20.19 -2.67
CA VAL A 68 -5.74 20.78 -1.33
C VAL A 68 -4.69 21.89 -1.13
N PHE A 69 -3.44 21.62 -1.52
CA PHE A 69 -2.33 22.57 -1.34
C PHE A 69 -2.44 23.81 -2.22
N LEU A 70 -3.10 23.71 -3.38
CA LEU A 70 -3.43 24.86 -4.22
C LEU A 70 -4.42 25.84 -3.56
N ASN A 71 -5.14 25.42 -2.51
CA ASN A 71 -6.16 26.21 -1.83
C ASN A 71 -5.74 26.72 -0.44
N VAL A 72 -4.47 26.54 -0.04
CA VAL A 72 -3.96 26.98 1.28
C VAL A 72 -2.72 27.84 1.13
N SER A 73 -2.42 28.61 2.18
CA SER A 73 -1.21 29.44 2.21
C SER A 73 0.07 28.60 2.30
N THR A 74 1.20 29.15 1.85
CA THR A 74 2.52 28.52 1.99
C THR A 74 2.84 28.19 3.45
N ALA A 75 2.45 29.05 4.41
CA ALA A 75 2.66 28.80 5.82
C ALA A 75 1.90 27.53 6.30
N THR A 76 0.69 27.33 5.80
CA THR A 76 -0.11 26.12 6.08
C THR A 76 0.54 24.87 5.51
N VAL A 77 1.10 24.94 4.28
CA VAL A 77 1.83 23.82 3.67
C VAL A 77 3.05 23.44 4.53
N VAL A 78 3.81 24.43 5.01
CA VAL A 78 4.96 24.17 5.91
C VAL A 78 4.51 23.46 7.18
N ILE A 79 3.38 23.87 7.78
CA ILE A 79 2.81 23.19 8.95
C ILE A 79 2.48 21.73 8.63
N PHE A 80 1.83 21.46 7.49
CA PHE A 80 1.54 20.09 7.06
C PHE A 80 2.82 19.26 6.89
N CYS A 81 3.89 19.82 6.29
CA CYS A 81 5.17 19.14 6.17
C CYS A 81 5.78 18.80 7.53
N VAL A 82 5.77 19.73 8.49
CA VAL A 82 6.30 19.50 9.84
C VAL A 82 5.52 18.39 10.53
N VAL A 83 4.19 18.45 10.52
CA VAL A 83 3.33 17.42 11.14
C VAL A 83 3.55 16.06 10.48
N PHE A 84 3.61 16.02 9.15
CA PHE A 84 3.85 14.78 8.40
C PHE A 84 5.21 14.16 8.76
N LEU A 85 6.29 14.95 8.78
CA LEU A 85 7.63 14.47 9.15
C LEU A 85 7.70 13.98 10.60
N LEU A 86 7.00 14.65 11.53
CA LEU A 86 6.89 14.19 12.91
C LEU A 86 6.17 12.85 13.00
N LEU A 87 5.02 12.70 12.33
CA LEU A 87 4.27 11.45 12.30
C LEU A 87 5.08 10.30 11.67
N VAL A 88 5.78 10.57 10.56
CA VAL A 88 6.70 9.61 9.93
C VAL A 88 7.81 9.20 10.92
N GLY A 89 8.41 10.15 11.62
CA GLY A 89 9.41 9.86 12.65
C GLY A 89 8.86 8.92 13.74
N VAL A 90 7.66 9.20 14.24
CA VAL A 90 6.97 8.33 15.23
C VAL A 90 6.69 6.95 14.66
N LEU A 91 6.17 6.86 13.44
CA LEU A 91 5.87 5.59 12.78
C LEU A 91 7.13 4.75 12.55
N VAL A 92 8.23 5.37 12.10
CA VAL A 92 9.51 4.67 11.90
C VAL A 92 10.07 4.16 13.22
N LEU A 93 9.97 4.94 14.30
CA LEU A 93 10.38 4.49 15.63
C LEU A 93 9.51 3.33 16.13
N LEU A 94 8.20 3.40 15.92
CA LEU A 94 7.27 2.33 16.28
C LEU A 94 7.54 1.07 15.47
N ALA A 95 7.71 1.19 14.15
CA ALA A 95 8.04 0.08 13.26
C ALA A 95 9.36 -0.58 13.67
N ARG A 96 10.40 0.23 13.95
CA ARG A 96 11.68 -0.28 14.47
C ARG A 96 11.49 -1.01 15.79
N TYR A 97 10.71 -0.46 16.70
CA TYR A 97 10.44 -1.06 18.00
C TYR A 97 9.72 -2.41 17.86
N VAL A 98 8.70 -2.48 17.00
CA VAL A 98 7.94 -3.70 16.70
C VAL A 98 8.83 -4.74 16.04
N ALA A 99 9.59 -4.37 15.00
CA ALA A 99 10.47 -5.27 14.26
C ALA A 99 11.62 -5.82 15.10
N THR A 100 12.07 -5.10 16.13
CA THR A 100 13.14 -5.57 17.03
C THR A 100 12.63 -6.59 18.07
N ARG A 101 11.31 -6.76 18.23
CA ARG A 101 10.70 -7.69 19.19
C ARG A 101 10.33 -9.00 18.49
N ARG A 102 11.17 -10.03 18.64
CA ARG A 102 10.98 -11.39 18.09
C ARG A 102 9.54 -11.95 18.16
N PRO A 103 8.83 -11.95 19.32
CA PRO A 103 7.50 -12.54 19.37
C PRO A 103 6.45 -11.78 18.55
N ILE A 104 6.64 -10.47 18.29
CA ILE A 104 5.70 -9.69 17.48
C ILE A 104 5.97 -9.93 16.00
N ALA A 105 7.24 -10.02 15.61
CA ALA A 105 7.63 -10.34 14.24
C ALA A 105 7.09 -11.72 13.82
N GLU A 106 7.26 -12.74 14.66
CA GLU A 106 6.76 -14.11 14.38
C GLU A 106 5.24 -14.17 14.24
N VAL A 107 4.51 -13.42 15.08
CA VAL A 107 3.05 -13.33 14.95
C VAL A 107 2.67 -12.61 13.66
N LEU A 108 3.34 -11.51 13.33
CA LEU A 108 3.04 -10.76 12.12
C LEU A 108 3.27 -11.61 10.86
N GLU A 109 4.41 -12.29 10.78
CA GLU A 109 4.78 -13.19 9.68
C GLU A 109 3.80 -14.37 9.56
N ARG A 110 3.38 -14.94 10.70
CA ARG A 110 2.37 -16.01 10.73
C ARG A 110 0.97 -15.54 10.34
N TRP A 111 0.63 -14.27 10.46
CA TRP A 111 -0.68 -13.77 10.04
C TRP A 111 -0.65 -13.10 8.68
N GLU A 112 0.51 -12.69 8.18
CA GLU A 112 0.69 -11.97 6.92
C GLU A 112 0.06 -12.72 5.74
N HIS A 113 0.35 -14.03 5.62
CA HIS A 113 -0.18 -14.86 4.53
C HIS A 113 -1.71 -14.98 4.52
N VAL A 114 -2.40 -14.67 5.62
CA VAL A 114 -3.86 -14.63 5.71
C VAL A 114 -4.39 -13.20 5.60
N LEU A 115 -3.74 -12.26 6.30
CA LEU A 115 -4.15 -10.87 6.39
C LEU A 115 -4.00 -10.16 5.04
N PHE A 116 -2.91 -10.42 4.32
CA PHE A 116 -2.61 -9.79 3.04
C PHE A 116 -3.67 -10.09 1.97
N PRO A 117 -4.04 -11.36 1.69
CA PRO A 117 -5.15 -11.68 0.79
C PRO A 117 -6.48 -11.04 1.20
N ILE A 118 -6.81 -11.08 2.49
CA ILE A 118 -8.08 -10.53 3.01
C ILE A 118 -8.17 -9.03 2.76
N VAL A 119 -7.10 -8.28 3.07
CA VAL A 119 -7.05 -6.84 2.87
C VAL A 119 -7.15 -6.50 1.39
N LEU A 120 -6.45 -7.22 0.51
CA LEU A 120 -6.50 -7.00 -0.93
C LEU A 120 -7.89 -7.27 -1.53
N ILE A 121 -8.54 -8.38 -1.14
CA ILE A 121 -9.90 -8.72 -1.58
C ILE A 121 -10.88 -7.64 -1.09
N GLY A 122 -10.83 -7.29 0.20
CA GLY A 122 -11.69 -6.28 0.79
C GLY A 122 -11.52 -4.91 0.11
N LEU A 123 -10.27 -4.50 -0.13
CA LEU A 123 -9.96 -3.25 -0.83
C LEU A 123 -10.46 -3.27 -2.28
N GLY A 124 -10.24 -4.37 -3.00
CA GLY A 124 -10.71 -4.50 -4.38
C GLY A 124 -12.22 -4.41 -4.50
N ILE A 125 -12.96 -5.08 -3.62
CA ILE A 125 -14.42 -4.98 -3.53
C ILE A 125 -14.83 -3.54 -3.18
N ALA A 126 -14.19 -2.93 -2.19
CA ALA A 126 -14.52 -1.58 -1.75
C ALA A 126 -14.35 -0.55 -2.89
N ILE A 127 -13.27 -0.65 -3.68
CA ILE A 127 -13.02 0.24 -4.82
C ILE A 127 -14.08 0.03 -5.92
N LEU A 128 -14.40 -1.23 -6.24
CA LEU A 128 -15.39 -1.56 -7.27
C LEU A 128 -16.77 -1.02 -6.91
N VAL A 129 -17.23 -1.26 -5.68
CA VAL A 129 -18.55 -0.84 -5.21
C VAL A 129 -18.61 0.67 -5.01
N SER A 130 -17.65 1.26 -4.30
CA SER A 130 -17.66 2.72 -4.03
C SER A 130 -17.51 3.56 -5.30
N GLY A 131 -16.87 2.99 -6.33
CA GLY A 131 -16.73 3.63 -7.63
C GLY A 131 -17.92 3.42 -8.58
N GLY A 132 -18.91 2.60 -8.21
CA GLY A 132 -20.06 2.29 -9.05
C GLY A 132 -19.75 1.40 -10.26
N ALA A 133 -18.73 0.54 -10.14
CA ALA A 133 -18.43 -0.46 -11.16
C ALA A 133 -19.67 -1.33 -11.39
N PHE A 134 -19.97 -1.65 -12.66
CA PHE A 134 -21.13 -2.46 -13.05
C PHE A 134 -22.50 -1.83 -12.75
N GLY A 135 -22.56 -0.55 -12.37
CA GLY A 135 -23.80 0.16 -12.05
C GLY A 135 -24.35 -0.12 -10.64
N LEU A 136 -23.48 -0.57 -9.73
CA LEU A 136 -23.77 -0.84 -8.31
C LEU A 136 -23.58 0.39 -7.41
#